data_AF-A0A3M1BCQ4-F1
#
_entry.id   AF-A0A3M1BCQ4-F1
#
_cell.length_a   1.000
_cell.length_b   1.000
_cell.length_c   1.000
_cell.angle_alpha   90.00
_cell.angle_beta   90.00
_cell.angle_gamma   90.00
#
_symmetry.space_group_name_H-M   'P 1'
#
loop_
_entity.id
_entity.type
_entity.pdbx_description
1 polymer ?
#
loop_
_entity_poly.entity_id
_entity_poly.type
_entity_poly.pdbx_seq_one_letter_code
_entity_poly.pdbx_strand_id
1 'polypeptide(L)'
;MVGHLKYLLLFFATLLCVHSCKVDGKGKDQIVKVEPEFTIDLFEKLAGGKTLTFTIKSIDLQDCLNYGIDASSGHSTSFIRLVINDIVEPENCDPGPAFASTEVDVTPLPNGNYDFQVVLKDAIFSEGKLNVGPEKYQVDMNTTNGFYYVHKELMRIQDQQIWGYVGYEDKDQGKPYADQFLADLASICSDAELQNGYYGYFNVDGHELGLIPAPAFTNFQEFAFQLDVDTETLKDLLNQYRNSAAGDYLTISVNTWKGESL
;
A
#
# COMPACT_ATOMS: atom_id res chain seq x y z
N MET A 1 -65.28 -21.27 54.81
CA MET A 1 -65.05 -20.60 53.52
C MET A 1 -63.55 -20.28 53.33
N VAL A 2 -62.67 -21.29 53.42
CA VAL A 2 -61.19 -21.09 53.40
C VAL A 2 -60.46 -22.15 52.54
N GLY A 3 -61.17 -23.17 52.05
CA GLY A 3 -60.56 -24.28 51.30
C GLY A 3 -60.35 -24.02 49.80
N HIS A 4 -61.14 -23.16 49.16
CA HIS A 4 -61.08 -22.98 47.71
C HIS A 4 -60.04 -21.95 47.23
N LEU A 5 -59.54 -21.09 48.14
CA LEU A 5 -58.56 -20.05 47.78
C LEU A 5 -57.15 -20.63 47.54
N LYS A 6 -56.81 -21.76 48.19
CA LYS A 6 -55.49 -22.43 48.02
C LYS A 6 -55.36 -23.14 46.67
N TYR A 7 -56.45 -23.67 46.12
CA TYR A 7 -56.44 -24.34 44.81
C TYR A 7 -56.47 -23.33 43.65
N LEU A 8 -57.05 -22.15 43.84
CA LEU A 8 -57.05 -21.08 42.83
C LEU A 8 -55.65 -20.48 42.62
N LEU A 9 -54.87 -20.33 43.70
CA LEU A 9 -53.48 -19.85 43.64
C LEU A 9 -52.52 -20.89 43.02
N LEU A 10 -52.79 -22.19 43.18
CA LEU A 10 -51.99 -23.23 42.54
C LEU A 10 -52.23 -23.34 41.02
N PHE A 11 -53.43 -22.98 40.56
CA PHE A 11 -53.77 -22.97 39.13
C PHE A 11 -53.22 -21.73 38.39
N PHE A 12 -53.02 -20.61 39.10
CA PHE A 12 -52.43 -19.40 38.52
C PHE A 12 -50.89 -19.47 38.43
N ALA A 13 -50.24 -20.27 39.28
CA ALA A 13 -48.79 -20.45 39.27
C ALA A 13 -48.29 -21.38 38.14
N THR A 14 -49.13 -22.26 37.60
CA THR A 14 -48.76 -23.16 36.49
C THR A 14 -49.05 -22.57 35.10
N LEU A 15 -49.85 -21.50 35.00
CA LEU A 15 -50.16 -20.85 33.72
C LEU A 15 -49.08 -19.86 33.25
N LEU A 16 -48.14 -19.47 34.13
CA LEU A 16 -47.07 -18.51 33.83
C LEU A 16 -45.79 -19.16 33.24
N CYS A 17 -45.73 -20.49 33.13
CA CYS A 17 -44.52 -21.19 32.65
C CYS A 17 -44.51 -21.51 31.14
N VAL A 18 -45.48 -21.04 30.34
CA VAL A 18 -45.60 -21.41 28.91
C VAL A 18 -45.32 -20.27 27.92
N HIS A 19 -44.78 -19.13 28.35
CA HIS A 19 -44.27 -18.09 27.44
C HIS A 19 -42.74 -18.07 27.36
N SER A 20 -42.12 -19.25 27.23
CA SER A 20 -40.75 -19.33 26.71
C SER A 20 -40.82 -19.19 25.19
N CYS A 21 -40.87 -17.94 24.72
CA CYS A 21 -40.59 -17.65 23.31
C CYS A 21 -39.14 -18.06 23.06
N LYS A 22 -38.97 -19.20 22.39
CA LYS A 22 -37.73 -19.52 21.71
C LYS A 22 -37.53 -18.44 20.66
N VAL A 23 -36.61 -17.50 20.92
CA VAL A 23 -36.10 -16.63 19.86
C VAL A 23 -35.35 -17.56 18.93
N ASP A 24 -35.99 -17.92 17.82
CA ASP A 24 -35.34 -18.67 16.75
C ASP A 24 -34.20 -17.79 16.24
N GLY A 25 -32.98 -18.15 16.67
CA GLY A 25 -31.72 -17.59 16.23
C GLY A 25 -31.44 -17.98 14.78
N LYS A 26 -32.28 -17.49 13.87
CA LYS A 26 -32.02 -17.39 12.44
C LYS A 26 -32.29 -15.95 11.99
N GLY A 27 -31.67 -15.01 12.70
CA GLY A 27 -31.19 -13.83 12.02
C GLY A 27 -30.21 -14.35 10.98
N LYS A 28 -30.61 -14.37 9.71
CA LYS A 28 -29.62 -14.39 8.63
C LYS A 28 -28.75 -13.19 8.93
N ASP A 29 -27.47 -13.40 9.25
CA ASP A 29 -26.49 -12.32 9.24
C ASP A 29 -26.64 -11.68 7.87
N GLN A 30 -27.34 -10.54 7.84
CA GLN A 30 -27.48 -9.76 6.63
C GLN A 30 -26.07 -9.22 6.45
N ILE A 31 -25.32 -9.83 5.53
CA ILE A 31 -24.02 -9.33 5.13
C ILE A 31 -24.31 -7.94 4.56
N VAL A 32 -24.11 -6.90 5.38
CA VAL A 32 -24.29 -5.52 4.98
C VAL A 32 -23.16 -5.22 4.01
N LYS A 33 -23.46 -5.34 2.73
CA LYS A 33 -22.53 -4.91 1.68
C LYS A 33 -22.60 -3.38 1.64
N VAL A 34 -21.51 -2.76 2.06
CA VAL A 34 -21.34 -1.31 2.02
C VAL A 34 -20.61 -0.98 0.72
N GLU A 35 -21.13 -0.01 -0.03
CA GLU A 35 -20.50 0.47 -1.25
C GLU A 35 -19.11 1.05 -0.94
N PRO A 36 -18.11 0.85 -1.81
CA PRO A 36 -16.77 1.36 -1.57
C PRO A 36 -16.73 2.89 -1.45
N GLU A 37 -16.07 3.39 -0.41
CA GLU A 37 -15.75 4.82 -0.21
C GLU A 37 -14.25 5.09 -0.37
N PHE A 38 -13.41 4.06 -0.18
CA PHE A 38 -11.95 4.18 -0.16
C PHE A 38 -11.26 3.18 -1.09
N THR A 39 -10.06 3.54 -1.53
CA THR A 39 -9.07 2.61 -2.05
C THR A 39 -7.94 2.43 -1.04
N ILE A 40 -7.39 1.22 -0.98
CA ILE A 40 -6.21 0.91 -0.18
C ILE A 40 -5.16 0.35 -1.13
N ASP A 41 -3.93 0.83 -1.03
CA ASP A 41 -2.78 0.27 -1.73
C ASP A 41 -1.68 -0.10 -0.74
N LEU A 42 -0.79 -0.98 -1.17
CA LEU A 42 0.38 -1.40 -0.41
C LEU A 42 1.61 -0.64 -0.92
N PHE A 43 2.40 -0.08 -0.02
CA PHE A 43 3.65 0.58 -0.35
C PHE A 43 4.76 0.20 0.65
N GLU A 44 6.02 0.22 0.25
CA GLU A 44 7.15 0.02 1.16
C GLU A 44 8.00 1.29 1.20
N LYS A 45 7.95 2.01 2.32
CA LYS A 45 8.89 3.11 2.57
C LYS A 45 10.27 2.52 2.80
N LEU A 46 11.27 3.00 2.07
CA LEU A 46 12.64 2.48 2.15
C LEU A 46 13.54 3.31 3.07
N ALA A 47 13.29 4.62 3.15
CA ALA A 47 14.09 5.56 3.93
C ALA A 47 13.95 5.30 5.43
N GLY A 48 15.08 5.19 6.14
CA GLY A 48 15.10 4.88 7.58
C GLY A 48 14.85 3.41 7.92
N GLY A 49 14.71 2.54 6.91
CA GLY A 49 14.38 1.13 7.04
C GLY A 49 13.14 0.78 6.21
N LYS A 50 13.06 -0.48 5.78
CA LYS A 50 11.93 -0.98 4.97
C LYS A 50 10.68 -1.12 5.85
N THR A 51 9.64 -0.34 5.55
CA THR A 51 8.40 -0.27 6.31
C THR A 51 7.19 -0.39 5.38
N LEU A 52 6.39 -1.44 5.59
CA LEU A 52 5.09 -1.57 4.93
C LEU A 52 4.19 -0.41 5.34
N THR A 53 3.55 0.21 4.36
CA THR A 53 2.67 1.36 4.50
C THR A 53 1.38 1.07 3.73
N PHE A 54 0.24 1.36 4.33
CA PHE A 54 -1.03 1.39 3.62
C PHE A 54 -1.29 2.80 3.12
N THR A 55 -1.40 2.96 1.80
CA THR A 55 -1.79 4.23 1.19
C THR A 55 -3.30 4.20 0.96
N ILE A 56 -4.01 5.13 1.59
CA ILE A 56 -5.48 5.15 1.58
C ILE A 56 -5.93 6.40 0.85
N LYS A 57 -6.88 6.26 -0.08
CA LYS A 57 -7.46 7.39 -0.81
C LYS A 57 -8.98 7.31 -0.82
N SER A 58 -9.65 8.46 -0.82
CA SER A 58 -11.08 8.50 -1.13
C SER A 58 -11.32 8.16 -2.60
N ILE A 59 -12.49 7.60 -2.91
CA ILE A 59 -12.92 7.37 -4.29
C ILE A 59 -13.49 8.65 -4.91
N ASP A 60 -14.15 9.48 -4.10
CA ASP A 60 -14.72 10.75 -4.53
C ASP A 60 -13.76 11.91 -4.28
N LEU A 61 -13.80 12.89 -5.18
CA LEU A 61 -13.05 14.14 -5.05
C LEU A 61 -13.66 15.00 -3.94
N GLN A 62 -12.79 15.60 -3.14
CA GLN A 62 -13.07 16.67 -2.20
C GLN A 62 -12.77 18.02 -2.86
N ASP A 63 -13.20 19.12 -2.25
CA ASP A 63 -13.07 20.47 -2.78
C ASP A 63 -11.76 21.20 -2.39
N CYS A 64 -10.97 20.61 -1.49
CA CYS A 64 -9.63 21.09 -1.15
C CYS A 64 -8.55 20.05 -1.50
N LEU A 65 -7.38 20.55 -1.92
CA LEU A 65 -6.22 19.74 -2.30
C LEU A 65 -5.59 18.98 -1.13
N ASN A 66 -5.86 19.42 0.08
CA ASN A 66 -5.20 18.99 1.32
C ASN A 66 -6.16 18.29 2.30
N TYR A 67 -7.24 17.69 1.82
CA TYR A 67 -8.07 16.78 2.62
C TYR A 67 -7.27 15.56 3.08
N GLY A 68 -7.41 15.23 4.35
CA GLY A 68 -6.82 14.06 4.98
C GLY A 68 -7.82 12.93 5.18
N ILE A 69 -7.33 11.79 5.65
CA ILE A 69 -8.14 10.70 6.18
C ILE A 69 -7.61 10.38 7.57
N ASP A 70 -8.49 10.37 8.58
CA ASP A 70 -8.17 9.87 9.91
C ASP A 70 -8.11 8.35 9.86
N ALA A 71 -6.89 7.82 9.89
CA ALA A 71 -6.63 6.40 9.88
C ALA A 71 -5.44 6.05 10.76
N SER A 72 -5.45 4.84 11.30
CA SER A 72 -4.40 4.34 12.17
C SER A 72 -4.20 2.84 12.00
N SER A 73 -3.00 2.37 12.32
CA SER A 73 -2.70 0.94 12.39
C SER A 73 -2.41 0.55 13.84
N GLY A 74 -2.82 -0.66 14.19
CA GLY A 74 -2.45 -1.33 15.42
C GLY A 74 -1.97 -2.73 15.09
N HIS A 75 -1.00 -3.24 15.86
CA HIS A 75 -0.54 -4.61 15.70
C HIS A 75 -0.34 -5.28 17.05
N SER A 76 -0.47 -6.60 17.04
CA SER A 76 0.06 -7.51 18.05
C SER A 76 0.90 -8.58 17.34
N THR A 77 1.39 -9.57 18.07
CA THR A 77 2.28 -10.62 17.53
C THR A 77 1.74 -11.39 16.32
N SER A 78 0.43 -11.49 16.15
CA SER A 78 -0.18 -12.27 15.06
C SER A 78 -1.39 -11.58 14.40
N PHE A 79 -1.67 -10.34 14.77
CA PHE A 79 -2.86 -9.62 14.32
C PHE A 79 -2.50 -8.18 13.97
N ILE A 80 -2.96 -7.73 12.81
CA ILE A 80 -2.81 -6.37 12.31
C ILE A 80 -4.20 -5.80 12.09
N ARG A 81 -4.41 -4.57 12.56
CA ARG A 81 -5.65 -3.83 12.37
C ARG A 81 -5.34 -2.51 11.70
N LEU A 82 -6.07 -2.22 10.62
CA LEU A 82 -6.14 -0.91 10.00
C LEU A 82 -7.52 -0.31 10.32
N VAL A 83 -7.55 0.87 10.92
CA VAL A 83 -8.79 1.60 11.24
C VAL A 83 -8.85 2.84 10.36
N ILE A 84 -9.97 3.04 9.67
CA ILE A 84 -10.26 4.22 8.84
C ILE A 84 -11.55 4.83 9.39
N ASN A 85 -11.44 6.03 9.96
CA ASN A 85 -12.55 6.68 10.65
C ASN A 85 -13.33 7.59 9.71
N ASP A 86 -12.71 8.67 9.25
CA ASP A 86 -13.39 9.69 8.46
C ASP A 86 -12.45 10.45 7.53
N ILE A 87 -13.04 11.14 6.55
CA ILE A 87 -12.36 12.15 5.75
C ILE A 87 -12.28 13.43 6.60
N VAL A 88 -11.08 14.00 6.72
CA VAL A 88 -10.82 15.16 7.57
C VAL A 88 -10.60 16.39 6.71
N GLU A 89 -11.49 17.37 6.90
CA GLU A 89 -11.33 18.71 6.33
C GLU A 89 -10.19 19.46 7.04
N PRO A 90 -9.25 20.07 6.31
CA PRO A 90 -8.16 20.82 6.89
C PRO A 90 -8.64 22.18 7.42
N GLU A 91 -7.98 22.72 8.46
CA GLU A 91 -8.32 24.05 9.00
C GLU A 91 -8.22 25.17 7.95
N ASN A 92 -7.24 25.04 7.03
CA ASN A 92 -7.06 25.95 5.91
C ASN A 92 -7.18 25.16 4.61
N CYS A 93 -8.30 25.34 3.91
CA CYS A 93 -8.54 24.74 2.60
C CYS A 93 -7.64 25.34 1.52
N ASP A 94 -6.84 24.51 0.86
CA ASP A 94 -6.17 24.85 -0.39
C ASP A 94 -7.14 24.52 -1.56
N PRO A 95 -7.77 25.52 -2.21
CA PRO A 95 -8.88 25.26 -3.12
C PRO A 95 -8.48 24.41 -4.32
N GLY A 96 -9.24 23.37 -4.61
CA GLY A 96 -9.07 22.55 -5.82
C GLY A 96 -9.55 21.12 -5.61
N PRO A 97 -10.06 20.47 -6.67
CA PRO A 97 -10.56 19.11 -6.55
C PRO A 97 -9.41 18.10 -6.38
N ALA A 98 -9.42 17.33 -5.29
CA ALA A 98 -8.47 16.24 -5.05
C ALA A 98 -9.09 15.11 -4.24
N PHE A 99 -8.52 13.91 -4.31
CA PHE A 99 -8.88 12.83 -3.39
C PHE A 99 -8.31 13.13 -2.00
N ALA A 100 -9.09 12.85 -0.95
CA ALA A 100 -8.55 12.77 0.39
C ALA A 100 -7.54 11.62 0.44
N SER A 101 -6.43 11.79 1.16
CA SER A 101 -5.44 10.73 1.25
C SER A 101 -4.71 10.70 2.59
N THR A 102 -4.19 9.53 2.94
CA THR A 102 -3.29 9.36 4.08
C THR A 102 -2.40 8.14 3.86
N GLU A 103 -1.31 8.08 4.62
CA GLU A 103 -0.42 6.94 4.68
C GLU A 103 -0.34 6.45 6.11
N VAL A 104 -0.52 5.14 6.29
CA VAL A 104 -0.46 4.51 7.60
C VAL A 104 0.64 3.48 7.61
N ASP A 105 1.73 3.81 8.30
CA ASP A 105 2.86 2.91 8.47
C ASP A 105 2.45 1.74 9.38
N VAL A 106 2.90 0.54 9.02
CA VAL A 106 2.86 -0.63 9.87
C VAL A 106 4.25 -0.84 10.41
N THR A 107 4.40 -0.87 11.74
CA THR A 107 5.69 -1.13 12.39
C THR A 107 6.39 -2.34 11.75
N PRO A 108 7.74 -2.38 11.69
CA PRO A 108 8.46 -3.46 11.04
C PRO A 108 7.96 -4.85 11.43
N LEU A 109 7.45 -5.60 10.46
CA LEU A 109 6.89 -6.93 10.66
C LEU A 109 7.91 -7.99 10.25
N PRO A 110 8.20 -8.96 11.13
CA PRO A 110 8.90 -10.17 10.71
C PRO A 110 8.13 -10.92 9.61
N ASN A 111 8.85 -11.72 8.82
CA ASN A 111 8.21 -12.60 7.86
C ASN A 111 7.25 -13.57 8.59
N GLY A 112 6.04 -13.72 8.06
CA GLY A 112 4.99 -14.48 8.72
C GLY A 112 3.60 -14.26 8.13
N ASN A 113 2.63 -14.96 8.70
CA ASN A 113 1.22 -14.79 8.39
C ASN A 113 0.53 -14.12 9.56
N TYR A 114 -0.22 -13.06 9.27
CA TYR A 114 -0.95 -12.27 10.25
C TYR A 114 -2.44 -12.33 9.94
N ASP A 115 -3.25 -12.50 10.99
CA ASP A 115 -4.65 -12.14 10.90
C ASP A 115 -4.74 -10.64 10.62
N PHE A 116 -5.55 -10.25 9.65
CA PHE A 116 -5.64 -8.86 9.23
C PHE A 116 -7.10 -8.39 9.21
N GLN A 117 -7.33 -7.20 9.73
CA GLN A 117 -8.65 -6.60 9.78
C GLN A 117 -8.60 -5.14 9.36
N VAL A 118 -9.53 -4.75 8.48
CA VAL A 118 -9.85 -3.36 8.18
C VAL A 118 -11.16 -3.02 8.88
N VAL A 119 -11.15 -1.90 9.61
CA VAL A 119 -12.31 -1.38 10.34
C VAL A 119 -12.67 -0.01 9.77
N LEU A 120 -13.89 0.14 9.25
CA LEU A 120 -14.40 1.44 8.82
C LEU A 120 -15.40 1.99 9.85
N LYS A 121 -15.23 3.26 10.24
CA LYS A 121 -16.14 4.01 11.13
C LYS A 121 -16.49 3.23 12.42
N ASP A 122 -15.53 2.45 12.95
CA ASP A 122 -15.68 1.55 14.11
C ASP A 122 -16.83 0.52 14.05
N ALA A 123 -17.46 0.33 12.89
CA ALA A 123 -18.70 -0.42 12.75
C ALA A 123 -18.68 -1.49 11.65
N ILE A 124 -17.89 -1.27 10.59
CA ILE A 124 -17.80 -2.19 9.45
C ILE A 124 -16.46 -2.91 9.52
N PHE A 125 -16.52 -4.23 9.63
CA PHE A 125 -15.35 -5.08 9.78
C PHE A 125 -15.15 -5.93 8.53
N SER A 126 -13.93 -5.91 8.00
CA SER A 126 -13.48 -6.78 6.93
C SER A 126 -12.26 -7.53 7.40
N GLU A 127 -12.30 -8.86 7.34
CA GLU A 127 -11.28 -9.75 7.87
C GLU A 127 -10.59 -10.53 6.75
N GLY A 128 -9.32 -10.87 6.98
CA GLY A 128 -8.47 -11.55 6.02
C GLY A 128 -7.12 -11.91 6.61
N LYS A 129 -6.13 -12.01 5.73
CA LYS A 129 -4.74 -12.33 6.05
C LYS A 129 -3.80 -11.34 5.39
N LEU A 130 -2.74 -10.98 6.10
CA LEU A 130 -1.54 -10.37 5.52
C LEU A 130 -0.40 -11.40 5.59
N ASN A 131 0.14 -11.76 4.42
CA ASN A 131 1.38 -12.51 4.32
C ASN A 131 2.55 -11.53 4.13
N VAL A 132 3.52 -11.61 5.04
CA VAL A 132 4.79 -10.89 4.95
C VAL A 132 5.86 -11.89 4.56
N GLY A 133 6.29 -11.84 3.30
CA GLY A 133 7.33 -12.69 2.75
C GLY A 133 8.66 -11.96 2.54
N PRO A 134 9.74 -12.70 2.26
CA PRO A 134 11.02 -12.11 1.85
C PRO A 134 10.94 -11.40 0.48
N GLU A 135 10.07 -11.88 -0.41
CA GLU A 135 9.95 -11.37 -1.79
C GLU A 135 8.77 -10.43 -1.98
N LYS A 136 7.69 -10.59 -1.22
CA LYS A 136 6.47 -9.80 -1.38
C LYS A 136 5.64 -9.70 -0.11
N TYR A 137 4.80 -8.67 -0.06
CA TYR A 137 3.62 -8.60 0.80
C TYR A 137 2.39 -9.01 0.00
N GLN A 138 1.45 -9.69 0.63
CA GLN A 138 0.19 -10.07 0.00
C GLN A 138 -0.96 -9.97 1.00
N VAL A 139 -2.04 -9.33 0.58
CA VAL A 139 -3.30 -9.25 1.33
C VAL A 139 -4.34 -10.14 0.67
N ASP A 140 -4.95 -11.01 1.47
CA ASP A 140 -6.10 -11.82 1.08
C ASP A 140 -7.28 -11.54 2.02
N MET A 141 -8.30 -10.84 1.52
CA MET A 141 -9.48 -10.46 2.30
C MET A 141 -10.66 -11.35 1.97
N ASN A 142 -11.37 -11.80 3.00
CA ASN A 142 -12.64 -12.51 2.84
C ASN A 142 -13.75 -11.58 2.31
N THR A 143 -13.71 -10.31 2.74
CA THR A 143 -14.63 -9.24 2.32
C THR A 143 -13.88 -7.91 2.23
N THR A 144 -14.38 -7.00 1.37
CA THR A 144 -13.87 -5.62 1.25
C THR A 144 -15.07 -4.67 1.30
N ASN A 145 -15.73 -4.59 2.45
CA ASN A 145 -16.91 -3.74 2.61
C ASN A 145 -16.46 -2.29 2.78
N GLY A 146 -16.92 -1.39 1.91
CA GLY A 146 -16.57 0.03 1.98
C GLY A 146 -15.18 0.41 1.43
N PHE A 147 -14.43 -0.55 0.88
CA PHE A 147 -13.16 -0.27 0.19
C PHE A 147 -12.82 -1.33 -0.86
N TYR A 148 -11.79 -1.08 -1.67
CA TYR A 148 -11.11 -2.12 -2.46
C TYR A 148 -9.60 -1.89 -2.51
N TYR A 149 -8.86 -2.95 -2.81
CA TYR A 149 -7.41 -2.85 -3.02
C TYR A 149 -7.08 -2.45 -4.45
N VAL A 150 -6.19 -1.47 -4.61
CA VAL A 150 -5.59 -1.17 -5.93
C VAL A 150 -4.65 -2.31 -6.31
N HIS A 151 -3.69 -2.63 -5.43
CA HIS A 151 -2.87 -3.83 -5.52
C HIS A 151 -3.01 -4.67 -4.25
N LYS A 152 -3.21 -5.98 -4.43
CA LYS A 152 -3.23 -6.95 -3.32
C LYS A 152 -1.85 -7.53 -3.03
N GLU A 153 -0.89 -7.30 -3.93
CA GLU A 153 0.48 -7.78 -3.83
C GLU A 153 1.43 -6.62 -4.04
N LEU A 154 2.48 -6.59 -3.23
CA LEU A 154 3.59 -5.65 -3.35
C LEU A 154 4.89 -6.45 -3.32
N MET A 155 5.59 -6.47 -4.44
CA MET A 155 6.94 -7.00 -4.53
C MET A 155 7.91 -6.13 -3.72
N ARG A 156 8.87 -6.77 -3.07
CA ARG A 156 9.84 -6.10 -2.22
C ARG A 156 11.09 -5.76 -2.99
N ILE A 157 11.56 -4.54 -2.80
CA ILE A 157 12.86 -4.12 -3.28
C ILE A 157 13.92 -4.80 -2.41
N GLN A 158 14.80 -5.59 -3.02
CA GLN A 158 15.86 -6.30 -2.33
C GLN A 158 17.04 -5.38 -2.02
N ASP A 159 17.91 -5.81 -1.11
CA ASP A 159 19.11 -5.04 -0.81
C ASP A 159 20.00 -4.94 -2.06
N GLN A 160 20.70 -3.82 -2.19
CA GLN A 160 21.54 -3.48 -3.35
C GLN A 160 20.80 -3.30 -4.69
N GLN A 161 19.47 -3.39 -4.73
CA GLN A 161 18.73 -3.04 -5.93
C GLN A 161 18.73 -1.53 -6.16
N ILE A 162 18.96 -1.15 -7.42
CA ILE A 162 18.83 0.22 -7.91
C ILE A 162 17.87 0.25 -9.09
N TRP A 163 17.19 1.37 -9.27
CA TRP A 163 16.32 1.60 -10.43
C TRP A 163 16.29 3.07 -10.77
N GLY A 164 15.94 3.40 -12.00
CA GLY A 164 15.90 4.79 -12.41
C GLY A 164 15.78 4.95 -13.90
N TYR A 165 16.16 6.14 -14.36
CA TYR A 165 16.09 6.49 -15.77
C TYR A 165 17.22 7.42 -16.20
N VAL A 166 17.48 7.40 -17.50
CA VAL A 166 18.25 8.43 -18.20
C VAL A 166 17.35 9.11 -19.21
N GLY A 167 17.05 10.39 -18.98
CA GLY A 167 16.23 11.23 -19.85
C GLY A 167 17.08 12.14 -20.74
N TYR A 168 16.62 12.41 -21.96
CA TYR A 168 17.28 13.29 -22.92
C TYR A 168 16.29 13.88 -23.93
N GLU A 169 16.53 15.12 -24.35
CA GLU A 169 15.64 15.84 -25.29
C GLU A 169 15.97 15.53 -26.76
N ASP A 170 17.25 15.61 -27.11
CA ASP A 170 17.74 15.36 -28.48
C ASP A 170 18.21 13.90 -28.62
N LYS A 171 17.60 13.15 -29.54
CA LYS A 171 17.97 11.75 -29.80
C LYS A 171 19.34 11.59 -30.43
N ASP A 172 19.76 12.50 -31.30
CA ASP A 172 21.02 12.38 -32.03
C ASP A 172 22.21 12.70 -31.13
N GLN A 173 22.04 13.62 -30.19
CA GLN A 173 23.09 14.02 -29.24
C GLN A 173 23.03 13.25 -27.92
N GLY A 174 21.84 13.09 -27.34
CA GLY A 174 21.66 12.50 -26.01
C GLY A 174 21.71 10.98 -26.01
N LYS A 175 21.13 10.31 -27.01
CA LYS A 175 21.05 8.84 -27.02
C LYS A 175 22.43 8.15 -26.93
N PRO A 176 23.46 8.57 -27.68
CA PRO A 176 24.79 7.95 -27.57
C PRO A 176 25.37 8.05 -26.15
N TYR A 177 25.17 9.17 -25.46
CA TYR A 177 25.60 9.32 -24.08
C TYR A 177 24.79 8.45 -23.12
N ALA A 178 23.47 8.34 -23.33
CA ALA A 178 22.61 7.49 -22.51
C ALA A 178 22.97 6.01 -22.67
N ASP A 179 23.21 5.55 -23.90
CA ASP A 179 23.62 4.17 -24.19
C ASP A 179 24.99 3.86 -23.55
N GLN A 180 25.94 4.80 -23.62
CA GLN A 180 27.24 4.64 -22.97
C GLN A 180 27.11 4.62 -21.44
N PHE A 181 26.28 5.49 -20.85
CA PHE A 181 26.03 5.48 -19.41
C PHE A 181 25.46 4.13 -18.96
N LEU A 182 24.47 3.59 -19.67
CA LEU A 182 23.87 2.31 -19.31
C LEU A 182 24.86 1.15 -19.48
N ALA A 183 25.74 1.20 -20.48
CA ALA A 183 26.82 0.23 -20.64
C ALA A 183 27.84 0.29 -19.49
N ASP A 184 28.24 1.50 -19.08
CA ASP A 184 29.15 1.70 -17.96
C ASP A 184 28.50 1.30 -16.62
N LEU A 185 27.22 1.62 -16.43
CA LEU A 185 26.43 1.19 -15.27
C LEU A 185 26.35 -0.35 -15.20
N ALA A 186 26.06 -1.01 -16.32
CA ALA A 186 26.02 -2.47 -16.41
C ALA A 186 27.40 -3.12 -16.15
N SER A 187 28.51 -2.39 -16.22
CA SER A 187 29.84 -2.93 -15.88
C SER A 187 30.11 -3.02 -14.38
N ILE A 188 29.31 -2.30 -13.56
CA ILE A 188 29.38 -2.29 -12.09
C ILE A 188 28.12 -2.91 -11.44
N CYS A 189 27.28 -3.54 -12.25
CA CYS A 189 25.99 -4.10 -11.88
C CYS A 189 25.80 -5.49 -12.50
N SER A 190 24.90 -6.25 -11.89
CA SER A 190 24.30 -7.44 -12.46
C SER A 190 22.82 -7.22 -12.75
N ASP A 191 22.23 -8.07 -13.58
CA ASP A 191 20.80 -8.01 -13.88
C ASP A 191 20.00 -8.20 -12.58
N ALA A 192 19.06 -7.30 -12.31
CA ALA A 192 18.10 -7.53 -11.23
C ALA A 192 17.13 -8.62 -11.71
N GLU A 193 17.21 -9.84 -11.15
CA GLU A 193 16.25 -10.93 -11.40
C GLU A 193 14.86 -10.58 -10.81
N LEU A 194 14.22 -9.54 -11.34
CA LEU A 194 12.94 -9.03 -10.88
C LEU A 194 11.81 -9.95 -11.34
N GLN A 195 10.93 -10.32 -10.41
CA GLN A 195 9.67 -10.96 -10.76
C GLN A 195 8.67 -9.91 -11.26
N ASN A 196 7.77 -10.31 -12.14
CA ASN A 196 6.65 -9.47 -12.58
C ASN A 196 5.81 -9.00 -11.38
N GLY A 197 5.40 -7.73 -11.39
CA GLY A 197 4.52 -7.17 -10.38
C GLY A 197 4.85 -5.74 -10.00
N TYR A 198 4.08 -5.24 -9.04
CA TYR A 198 4.16 -3.88 -8.52
C TYR A 198 5.15 -3.80 -7.34
N TYR A 199 6.11 -2.88 -7.41
CA TYR A 199 7.17 -2.67 -6.39
C TYR A 199 6.98 -1.35 -5.62
N GLY A 200 5.82 -0.69 -5.72
CA GLY A 200 5.60 0.63 -5.12
C GLY A 200 6.08 1.75 -6.04
N TYR A 201 7.34 1.69 -6.43
CA TYR A 201 8.06 2.72 -7.20
C TYR A 201 8.11 2.48 -8.70
N PHE A 202 7.83 1.25 -9.12
CA PHE A 202 7.79 0.82 -10.50
C PHE A 202 6.95 -0.46 -10.63
N ASN A 203 6.61 -0.82 -11.85
CA ASN A 203 6.01 -2.10 -12.19
C ASN A 203 6.90 -2.86 -13.17
N VAL A 204 6.90 -4.19 -13.06
CA VAL A 204 7.60 -5.09 -13.99
C VAL A 204 6.57 -5.93 -14.73
N ASP A 205 6.59 -5.89 -16.06
CA ASP A 205 5.81 -6.78 -16.93
C ASP A 205 6.70 -7.47 -17.96
N GLY A 206 7.13 -8.69 -17.65
CA GLY A 206 8.08 -9.44 -18.45
C GLY A 206 9.47 -8.82 -18.34
N HIS A 207 9.93 -8.17 -19.41
CA HIS A 207 11.21 -7.45 -19.45
C HIS A 207 11.03 -5.93 -19.44
N GLU A 208 9.78 -5.45 -19.38
CA GLU A 208 9.48 -4.02 -19.38
C GLU A 208 9.37 -3.51 -17.94
N LEU A 209 10.14 -2.46 -17.67
CA LEU A 209 9.99 -1.64 -16.47
C LEU A 209 9.00 -0.51 -16.78
N GLY A 210 8.26 -0.06 -15.79
CA GLY A 210 7.49 1.17 -15.86
C GLY A 210 7.60 1.93 -14.55
N LEU A 211 8.33 3.04 -14.56
CA LEU A 211 8.54 3.84 -13.34
C LEU A 211 7.26 4.57 -12.89
N ILE A 212 7.11 4.74 -11.58
CA ILE A 212 5.98 5.40 -10.95
C ILE A 212 6.50 6.51 -10.02
N PRO A 213 6.27 7.80 -10.36
CA PRO A 213 5.67 8.29 -11.60
C PRO A 213 6.59 8.09 -12.81
N ALA A 214 6.00 8.09 -14.00
CA ALA A 214 6.76 8.05 -15.25
C ALA A 214 7.65 9.30 -15.40
N PRO A 215 8.86 9.18 -15.98
CA PRO A 215 9.73 10.33 -16.19
C PRO A 215 9.09 11.37 -17.11
N ALA A 216 9.24 12.66 -16.77
CA ALA A 216 8.71 13.77 -17.55
C ALA A 216 9.61 14.14 -18.75
N PHE A 217 10.05 13.13 -19.52
CA PHE A 217 10.91 13.28 -20.69
C PHE A 217 10.26 12.69 -21.92
N THR A 218 10.47 13.32 -23.08
CA THR A 218 10.01 12.75 -24.37
C THR A 218 10.79 11.48 -24.70
N ASN A 219 12.09 11.45 -24.39
CA ASN A 219 12.95 10.29 -24.58
C ASN A 219 13.63 9.95 -23.26
N PHE A 220 13.52 8.70 -22.87
CA PHE A 220 14.21 8.17 -21.71
C PHE A 220 14.45 6.67 -21.88
N GLN A 221 15.40 6.15 -21.12
CA GLN A 221 15.67 4.73 -20.96
C GLN A 221 15.61 4.40 -19.47
N GLU A 222 14.72 3.50 -19.10
CA GLU A 222 14.56 3.03 -17.73
C GLU A 222 15.47 1.82 -17.48
N PHE A 223 15.86 1.63 -16.22
CA PHE A 223 16.68 0.50 -15.82
C PHE A 223 16.37 0.07 -14.39
N ALA A 224 16.63 -1.20 -14.11
CA ALA A 224 16.74 -1.74 -12.77
C ALA A 224 17.86 -2.77 -12.74
N PHE A 225 18.73 -2.67 -11.73
CA PHE A 225 19.93 -3.49 -11.61
C PHE A 225 20.20 -3.88 -10.16
N GLN A 226 20.98 -4.93 -10.01
CA GLN A 226 21.60 -5.31 -8.75
C GLN A 226 23.00 -4.67 -8.70
N LEU A 227 23.28 -3.85 -7.68
CA LEU A 227 24.56 -3.18 -7.55
C LEU A 227 25.60 -4.13 -6.96
N ASP A 228 26.67 -4.41 -7.71
CA ASP A 228 27.74 -5.33 -7.30
C ASP A 228 28.87 -4.62 -6.52
N VAL A 229 28.84 -3.29 -6.52
CA VAL A 229 29.81 -2.40 -5.89
C VAL A 229 29.19 -1.61 -4.74
N ASP A 230 29.99 -0.82 -4.03
CA ASP A 230 29.46 0.12 -3.04
C ASP A 230 28.78 1.34 -3.69
N THR A 231 27.97 2.04 -2.90
CA THR A 231 27.23 3.23 -3.36
C THR A 231 28.16 4.40 -3.72
N GLU A 232 29.40 4.46 -3.22
CA GLU A 232 30.33 5.55 -3.57
C GLU A 232 30.86 5.38 -4.99
N THR A 233 31.16 4.14 -5.41
CA THR A 233 31.54 3.84 -6.81
C THR A 233 30.42 4.23 -7.78
N LEU A 234 29.16 3.97 -7.42
CA LEU A 234 27.99 4.42 -8.19
C LEU A 234 27.91 5.95 -8.27
N LYS A 235 28.09 6.65 -7.14
CA LYS A 235 28.10 8.13 -7.10
C LYS A 235 29.23 8.71 -7.95
N ASP A 236 30.40 8.10 -7.94
CA ASP A 236 31.53 8.52 -8.76
C ASP A 236 31.20 8.40 -10.26
N LEU A 237 30.58 7.29 -10.68
CA LEU A 237 30.10 7.13 -12.06
C LEU A 237 29.07 8.21 -12.42
N LEU A 238 28.08 8.46 -11.55
CA LEU A 238 27.08 9.52 -11.80
C LEU A 238 27.73 10.89 -11.93
N ASN A 239 28.69 11.20 -11.06
CA ASN A 239 29.43 12.46 -11.08
C ASN A 239 30.30 12.60 -12.33
N GLN A 240 30.89 11.52 -12.83
CA GLN A 240 31.64 11.53 -14.09
C GLN A 240 30.76 12.00 -15.26
N TYR A 241 29.54 11.46 -15.37
CA TYR A 241 28.63 11.85 -16.45
C TYR A 241 28.09 13.27 -16.27
N ARG A 242 27.62 13.61 -15.06
CA ARG A 242 27.03 14.92 -14.75
C ARG A 242 28.01 16.08 -14.89
N ASN A 243 29.31 15.84 -14.65
CA ASN A 243 30.35 16.87 -14.75
C ASN A 243 31.11 16.83 -16.09
N SER A 244 30.68 16.00 -17.03
CA SER A 244 31.22 15.94 -18.39
C SER A 244 30.30 16.64 -19.39
N ALA A 245 30.71 16.72 -20.66
CA ALA A 245 29.84 17.19 -21.74
C ALA A 245 28.53 16.38 -21.86
N ALA A 246 28.48 15.13 -21.37
CA ALA A 246 27.26 14.35 -21.35
C ALA A 246 26.18 14.97 -20.44
N GLY A 247 26.57 15.66 -19.37
CA GLY A 247 25.65 16.32 -18.43
C GLY A 247 24.80 17.42 -19.07
N ASP A 248 25.26 18.01 -20.17
CA ASP A 248 24.48 19.00 -20.94
C ASP A 248 23.34 18.35 -21.75
N TYR A 249 23.41 17.02 -21.95
CA TYR A 249 22.47 16.27 -22.80
C TYR A 249 21.62 15.25 -22.02
N LEU A 250 22.01 14.91 -20.79
CA LEU A 250 21.39 13.87 -20.00
C LEU A 250 20.84 14.40 -18.68
N THR A 251 19.66 13.91 -18.30
CA THR A 251 19.20 13.90 -16.91
C THR A 251 19.21 12.47 -16.41
N ILE A 252 20.03 12.19 -15.40
CA ILE A 252 20.16 10.85 -14.81
C ILE A 252 19.56 10.86 -13.41
N SER A 253 18.64 9.95 -13.16
CA SER A 253 18.06 9.71 -11.83
C SER A 253 18.27 8.24 -11.46
N VAL A 254 18.90 8.00 -10.31
CA VAL A 254 19.06 6.66 -9.74
C VAL A 254 18.46 6.64 -8.34
N ASN A 255 17.59 5.68 -8.06
CA ASN A 255 17.09 5.39 -6.73
C ASN A 255 17.73 4.11 -6.20
N THR A 256 17.92 4.06 -4.89
CA THR A 256 18.53 2.91 -4.22
C THR A 256 17.55 2.22 -3.29
N TRP A 257 17.82 0.95 -2.96
CA TRP A 257 17.10 0.15 -1.96
C TRP A 257 17.00 0.79 -0.56
N LYS A 258 17.75 1.86 -0.29
CA LYS A 258 17.69 2.64 0.95
C LYS A 258 16.72 3.81 0.88
N GLY A 259 16.06 4.03 -0.25
CA GLY A 259 15.20 5.19 -0.50
C GLY A 259 15.96 6.48 -0.78
N GLU A 260 17.25 6.40 -1.10
CA GLU A 260 18.05 7.54 -1.53
C GLU A 260 17.87 7.73 -3.04
N SER A 261 17.57 8.97 -3.46
CA SER A 261 17.66 9.40 -4.85
C SER A 261 19.01 10.08 -5.09
N LEU A 262 19.79 9.55 -6.02
CA LEU A 262 21.14 9.98 -6.37
C LEU A 262 21.15 10.77 -7.68
#